data_AF-A0A0C7GAD0-F1
#
_entry.id   AF-A0A0C7GAD0-F1
#
_cell.length_a   1.000
_cell.length_b   1.000
_cell.length_c   1.000
_cell.angle_alpha   90.00
_cell.angle_beta   90.00
_cell.angle_gamma   90.00
#
_symmetry.space_group_name_H-M   'P 1'
#
loop_
_entity.id
_entity.type
_entity.pdbx_description
1 polymer ?
#
loop_
_entity_poly.entity_id
_entity_poly.type
_entity_poly.pdbx_seq_one_letter_code
_entity_poly.pdbx_strand_id
1 'polypeptide(L)'
;MRYINRSQELVIFKFLQRYDYDGVLDILIEADIESGDLYTLLNSCKYATNFDFKNALNHANNLSEAMLERKEIKNLIINLKNLNNGEPEDILSELIENIKIQIVNEEYIDFLGRLYRLKEALFKYIFVNTKEGKKYKVSMHGNMVSKKNILYTLKKKYNIYNGNLIHGVTQYIKRYLKQTKRMDKVLEILNGERLENLIRLRNESPVGHGFRGVSKEDIEAIYGSPMEVVHDLIKACELLDLGINTKKYEHINDIIIELLSKYVEYRGDDEFE
;
A
#
# COMPACT_ATOMS: atom_id res chain seq x y z
N MET A 1 35.31 -5.30 5.28
CA MET A 1 35.88 -4.76 4.01
C MET A 1 34.67 -4.31 3.20
N ARG A 2 34.54 -3.02 2.86
CA ARG A 2 33.29 -2.41 2.37
C ARG A 2 32.99 -2.71 0.90
N TYR A 3 32.73 -3.96 0.57
CA TYR A 3 32.34 -4.36 -0.77
C TYR A 3 31.32 -5.49 -0.72
N ILE A 4 30.52 -5.57 -1.77
CA ILE A 4 29.48 -6.57 -1.98
C ILE A 4 29.98 -7.51 -3.06
N ASN A 5 30.08 -8.80 -2.73
CA ASN A 5 30.46 -9.80 -3.71
C ASN A 5 29.27 -10.20 -4.59
N ARG A 6 29.54 -10.88 -5.72
CA ARG A 6 28.50 -11.27 -6.69
C ARG A 6 27.38 -12.12 -6.10
N SER A 7 27.70 -12.98 -5.13
CA SER A 7 26.68 -13.84 -4.50
C SER A 7 25.73 -13.01 -3.63
N GLN A 8 26.26 -12.06 -2.86
CA GLN A 8 25.48 -11.10 -2.08
C GLN A 8 24.63 -10.21 -2.98
N GLU A 9 25.21 -9.69 -4.07
CA GLU A 9 24.49 -8.88 -5.06
C GLU A 9 23.26 -9.62 -5.63
N LEU A 10 23.44 -10.89 -6.04
CA LEU A 10 22.33 -11.73 -6.52
C LEU A 10 21.24 -11.96 -5.46
N VAL A 11 21.62 -12.09 -4.18
CA VAL A 11 20.65 -12.23 -3.08
C VAL A 11 19.93 -10.91 -2.82
N ILE A 12 20.64 -9.78 -2.82
CA ILE A 12 20.05 -8.44 -2.68
C ILE A 12 18.99 -8.21 -3.76
N PHE A 13 19.27 -8.54 -5.03
CA PHE A 13 18.26 -8.41 -6.09
C PHE A 13 17.01 -9.25 -5.83
N LYS A 14 17.15 -10.47 -5.31
CA LYS A 14 15.99 -11.31 -4.93
C LYS A 14 15.20 -10.71 -3.78
N PHE A 15 15.86 -10.13 -2.79
CA PHE A 15 15.18 -9.43 -1.69
C PHE A 15 14.45 -8.17 -2.17
N LEU A 16 15.08 -7.36 -3.04
CA LEU A 16 14.43 -6.18 -3.61
C LEU A 16 13.20 -6.53 -4.47
N GLN A 17 13.23 -7.64 -5.21
CA GLN A 17 12.07 -8.16 -5.94
C GLN A 17 10.88 -8.51 -5.03
N ARG A 18 11.17 -8.83 -3.77
CA ARG A 18 10.19 -9.16 -2.71
C ARG A 18 9.93 -7.99 -1.76
N TYR A 19 10.53 -6.84 -2.03
CA TYR A 19 10.48 -5.64 -1.17
C TYR A 19 10.95 -5.92 0.27
N ASP A 20 11.83 -6.91 0.43
CA ASP A 20 12.45 -7.28 1.70
C ASP A 20 13.67 -6.41 1.96
N TYR A 21 13.42 -5.15 2.33
CA TYR A 21 14.47 -4.19 2.63
C TYR A 21 15.27 -4.55 3.88
N ASP A 22 14.69 -5.34 4.80
CA ASP A 22 15.37 -5.75 6.02
C ASP A 22 16.47 -6.76 5.71
N GLY A 23 16.17 -7.78 4.89
CA GLY A 23 17.17 -8.74 4.43
C GLY A 23 18.30 -8.10 3.62
N VAL A 24 18.03 -7.01 2.88
CA VAL A 24 19.10 -6.24 2.22
C VAL A 24 19.97 -5.51 3.24
N LEU A 25 19.36 -4.89 4.26
CA LEU A 25 20.10 -4.18 5.31
C LEU A 25 21.02 -5.13 6.09
N ASP A 26 20.57 -6.35 6.40
CA ASP A 26 21.39 -7.37 7.07
C ASP A 26 22.66 -7.68 6.27
N ILE A 27 22.52 -7.86 4.94
CA ILE A 27 23.68 -8.08 4.04
C ILE A 27 24.62 -6.87 4.05
N LEU A 28 24.09 -5.65 4.04
CA LEU A 28 24.92 -4.44 4.10
C LEU A 28 25.68 -4.32 5.42
N ILE A 29 25.05 -4.67 6.55
CA ILE A 29 25.69 -4.69 7.87
C ILE A 29 26.84 -5.71 7.88
N GLU A 30 26.61 -6.93 7.38
CA GLU A 30 27.67 -7.95 7.26
C GLU A 30 28.84 -7.51 6.37
N ALA A 31 28.58 -6.62 5.40
CA ALA A 31 29.59 -6.02 4.54
C ALA A 31 30.24 -4.72 5.10
N ASP A 32 29.97 -4.35 6.35
CA ASP A 32 30.40 -3.09 7.00
C ASP A 32 29.87 -1.81 6.32
N ILE A 33 28.70 -1.86 5.67
CA ILE A 33 28.02 -0.75 4.97
C ILE A 33 26.80 -0.28 5.80
N GLU A 34 27.09 0.35 6.94
CA GLU A 34 26.06 0.81 7.90
C GLU A 34 25.75 2.32 7.80
N SER A 35 26.14 2.97 6.70
CA SER A 35 25.96 4.42 6.51
C SER A 35 25.96 4.80 5.03
N GLY A 36 25.59 6.05 4.74
CA GLY A 36 25.48 6.59 3.38
C GLY A 36 24.08 6.45 2.78
N ASP A 37 23.91 6.97 1.56
CA ASP A 37 22.60 7.11 0.93
C ASP A 37 21.89 5.78 0.67
N LEU A 38 22.64 4.72 0.32
CA LEU A 38 22.09 3.38 0.12
C LEU A 38 21.43 2.85 1.40
N TYR A 39 22.20 2.85 2.50
CA TYR A 39 21.73 2.37 3.80
C TYR A 39 20.57 3.23 4.34
N THR A 40 20.67 4.55 4.19
CA THR A 40 19.62 5.49 4.63
C THR A 40 18.32 5.32 3.83
N LEU A 41 18.40 5.15 2.51
CA LEU A 41 17.22 4.96 1.66
C LEU A 41 16.55 3.60 1.92
N LEU A 42 17.32 2.54 2.12
CA LEU A 42 16.80 1.22 2.50
C LEU A 42 16.07 1.26 3.85
N ASN A 43 16.63 1.96 4.85
CA ASN A 43 15.94 2.18 6.13
C ASN A 43 14.62 2.93 5.94
N SER A 44 14.60 3.98 5.10
CA SER A 44 13.37 4.69 4.78
C SER A 44 12.30 3.74 4.21
N CYS A 45 12.69 2.87 3.27
CA CYS A 45 11.79 1.89 2.66
C CYS A 45 11.30 0.84 3.65
N LYS A 46 12.19 0.28 4.49
CA LYS A 46 11.85 -0.66 5.57
C LYS A 46 10.76 -0.09 6.48
N TYR A 47 10.89 1.16 6.92
CA TYR A 47 9.87 1.79 7.75
C TYR A 47 8.58 2.07 6.97
N ALA A 48 8.69 2.51 5.72
CA ALA A 48 7.52 2.84 4.89
C ALA A 48 6.63 1.62 4.62
N THR A 49 7.22 0.47 4.26
CA THR A 49 6.46 -0.77 4.01
C THR A 49 5.78 -1.34 5.25
N ASN A 50 6.25 -0.93 6.43
CA ASN A 50 5.66 -1.24 7.74
C ASN A 50 4.70 -0.15 8.26
N PHE A 51 4.30 0.81 7.42
CA PHE A 51 3.44 1.95 7.76
C PHE A 51 4.01 2.92 8.81
N ASP A 52 5.30 2.84 9.12
CA ASP A 52 5.98 3.80 9.99
C ASP A 52 6.48 4.99 9.17
N PHE A 53 5.53 5.78 8.67
CA PHE A 53 5.82 6.90 7.77
C PHE A 53 6.60 8.03 8.44
N LYS A 54 6.56 8.12 9.78
CA LYS A 54 7.31 9.13 10.52
C LYS A 54 8.80 8.79 10.49
N ASN A 55 9.18 7.57 10.84
CA ASN A 55 10.58 7.16 10.78
C ASN A 55 11.07 7.05 9.34
N ALA A 56 10.24 6.56 8.42
CA ALA A 56 10.57 6.56 6.99
C ALA A 56 10.92 7.96 6.47
N LEU A 57 10.13 8.98 6.83
CA LEU A 57 10.37 10.37 6.46
C LEU A 57 11.65 10.92 7.09
N ASN A 58 11.90 10.61 8.36
CA ASN A 58 13.13 11.02 9.06
C ASN A 58 14.38 10.50 8.32
N HIS A 59 14.39 9.22 7.94
CA HIS A 59 15.48 8.66 7.14
C HIS A 59 15.59 9.31 5.76
N ALA A 60 14.48 9.48 5.04
CA ALA A 60 14.49 10.10 3.70
C ALA A 60 15.05 11.54 3.71
N ASN A 61 14.76 12.32 4.76
CA ASN A 61 15.30 13.69 4.88
C ASN A 61 16.79 13.74 5.24
N ASN A 62 17.36 12.63 5.71
CA ASN A 62 18.78 12.53 6.07
C ASN A 62 19.66 12.02 4.91
N LEU A 63 19.10 11.89 3.71
CA LEU A 63 19.87 11.65 2.49
C LEU A 63 20.76 12.85 2.16
N SER A 64 21.82 12.61 1.39
CA SER A 64 22.73 13.66 0.93
C SER A 64 22.02 14.71 0.07
N GLU A 65 22.56 15.93 0.01
CA GLU A 65 21.99 17.02 -0.81
C GLU A 65 21.80 16.61 -2.27
N ALA A 66 22.77 15.88 -2.85
CA ALA A 66 22.69 15.38 -4.22
C ALA A 66 21.49 14.43 -4.43
N MET A 67 21.16 13.61 -3.43
CA MET A 67 20.00 12.73 -3.47
C MET A 67 18.70 13.50 -3.27
N LEU A 68 18.68 14.46 -2.34
CA LEU A 68 17.51 15.32 -2.09
C LEU A 68 17.13 16.14 -3.32
N GLU A 69 18.06 16.41 -4.25
CA GLU A 69 17.76 17.10 -5.51
C GLU A 69 17.08 16.22 -6.56
N ARG A 70 17.19 14.88 -6.46
CA ARG A 70 16.57 13.94 -7.40
C ARG A 70 15.05 13.99 -7.30
N LYS A 71 14.38 13.97 -8.46
CA LYS A 71 12.92 14.10 -8.57
C LYS A 71 12.19 12.99 -7.81
N GLU A 72 12.68 11.77 -7.92
CA GLU A 72 12.11 10.57 -7.30
C GLU A 72 12.18 10.65 -5.78
N ILE A 73 13.30 11.14 -5.23
CA ILE A 73 13.48 11.33 -3.78
C ILE A 73 12.59 12.48 -3.27
N LYS A 74 12.51 13.59 -4.02
CA LYS A 74 11.55 14.67 -3.71
C LYS A 74 10.11 14.14 -3.67
N ASN A 75 9.73 13.33 -4.65
CA ASN A 75 8.42 12.70 -4.70
C ASN A 75 8.18 11.74 -3.52
N LEU A 76 9.18 10.93 -3.15
CA LEU A 76 9.11 10.07 -1.96
C LEU A 76 8.89 10.88 -0.68
N ILE A 77 9.64 11.95 -0.48
CA ILE A 77 9.52 12.81 0.71
C ILE A 77 8.14 13.48 0.76
N ILE A 78 7.62 13.96 -0.37
CA ILE A 78 6.27 14.54 -0.45
C ILE A 78 5.21 13.47 -0.13
N ASN A 79 5.32 12.29 -0.73
CA ASN A 79 4.43 11.16 -0.46
C ASN A 79 4.44 10.78 1.02
N LEU A 80 5.61 10.64 1.65
CA LEU A 80 5.73 10.33 3.09
C LEU A 80 5.13 11.42 3.99
N LYS A 81 5.24 12.70 3.62
CA LYS A 81 4.55 13.80 4.32
C LYS A 81 3.03 13.68 4.18
N ASN A 82 2.55 13.42 2.96
CA ASN A 82 1.14 13.25 2.67
C ASN A 82 0.54 12.05 3.40
N LEU A 83 1.27 10.93 3.50
CA LEU A 83 0.90 9.76 4.29
C LEU A 83 0.73 10.12 5.77
N ASN A 84 1.68 10.83 6.37
CA ASN A 84 1.54 11.31 7.76
C ASN A 84 0.32 12.24 7.94
N ASN A 85 0.02 13.06 6.94
CA ASN A 85 -1.14 13.98 6.94
C ASN A 85 -2.49 13.28 6.65
N GLY A 86 -2.46 12.01 6.24
CA GLY A 86 -3.64 11.22 5.89
C GLY A 86 -4.26 11.64 4.56
N GLU A 87 -3.46 12.08 3.59
CA GLU A 87 -3.96 12.39 2.24
C GLU A 87 -4.55 11.13 1.58
N PRO A 88 -5.80 11.16 1.07
CA PRO A 88 -6.49 9.96 0.62
C PRO A 88 -5.78 9.20 -0.49
N GLU A 89 -5.30 9.89 -1.52
CA GLU A 89 -4.64 9.27 -2.66
C GLU A 89 -3.36 8.55 -2.25
N ASP A 90 -2.51 9.20 -1.43
CA ASP A 90 -1.28 8.60 -0.94
C ASP A 90 -1.55 7.40 -0.02
N ILE A 91 -2.51 7.51 0.92
CA ILE A 91 -2.88 6.41 1.83
C ILE A 91 -3.43 5.20 1.06
N LEU A 92 -4.30 5.43 0.08
CA LEU A 92 -4.87 4.35 -0.72
C LEU A 92 -3.83 3.73 -1.65
N SER A 93 -2.95 4.56 -2.23
CA SER A 93 -1.80 4.08 -3.01
C SER A 93 -0.88 3.19 -2.17
N GLU A 94 -0.58 3.61 -0.94
CA GLU A 94 0.25 2.82 -0.03
C GLU A 94 -0.39 1.48 0.31
N LEU A 95 -1.67 1.47 0.66
CA LEU A 95 -2.39 0.22 0.92
C LEU A 95 -2.38 -0.70 -0.30
N ILE A 96 -2.51 -0.17 -1.51
CA ILE A 96 -2.47 -0.94 -2.75
C ILE A 96 -1.08 -1.54 -3.00
N GLU A 97 -0.01 -0.74 -2.90
CA GLU A 97 1.37 -1.23 -3.01
C GLU A 97 1.64 -2.31 -1.96
N ASN A 98 1.17 -2.08 -0.75
CA ASN A 98 1.36 -2.97 0.36
C ASN A 98 0.53 -4.28 0.23
N ILE A 99 -0.61 -4.26 -0.46
CA ILE A 99 -1.33 -5.47 -0.90
C ILE A 99 -0.52 -6.24 -1.96
N LYS A 100 0.07 -5.54 -2.95
CA LYS A 100 0.96 -6.17 -3.95
C LYS A 100 2.12 -6.88 -3.27
N ILE A 101 2.77 -6.25 -2.30
CA ILE A 101 3.88 -6.83 -1.53
C ILE A 101 3.46 -8.15 -0.88
N GLN A 102 2.28 -8.23 -0.24
CA GLN A 102 1.82 -9.50 0.35
C GLN A 102 1.57 -10.58 -0.67
N ILE A 103 1.05 -10.24 -1.85
CA ILE A 103 0.87 -11.21 -2.93
C ILE A 103 2.21 -11.74 -3.39
N VAL A 104 3.20 -10.86 -3.61
CA VAL A 104 4.56 -11.23 -4.03
C VAL A 104 5.24 -12.14 -3.00
N ASN A 105 4.99 -11.91 -1.72
CA ASN A 105 5.56 -12.68 -0.61
C ASN A 105 4.72 -13.90 -0.20
N GLU A 106 3.60 -14.17 -0.91
CA GLU A 106 2.67 -15.27 -0.62
C GLU A 106 2.04 -15.20 0.79
N GLU A 107 1.96 -13.99 1.36
CA GLU A 107 1.39 -13.68 2.67
C GLU A 107 -0.14 -13.50 2.57
N TYR A 108 -0.86 -14.56 2.16
CA TYR A 108 -2.27 -14.46 1.76
C TYR A 108 -3.24 -14.11 2.91
N ILE A 109 -2.89 -14.44 4.15
CA ILE A 109 -3.69 -14.04 5.32
C ILE A 109 -3.64 -12.53 5.49
N ASP A 110 -2.45 -11.93 5.43
CA ASP A 110 -2.26 -10.49 5.55
C ASP A 110 -2.80 -9.73 4.33
N PHE A 111 -2.66 -10.30 3.13
CA PHE A 111 -3.34 -9.84 1.92
C PHE A 111 -4.84 -9.65 2.16
N LEU A 112 -5.54 -10.66 2.70
CA LEU A 112 -6.97 -10.59 2.99
C LEU A 112 -7.31 -9.53 4.04
N GLY A 113 -6.45 -9.38 5.06
CA GLY A 113 -6.59 -8.31 6.07
C GLY A 113 -6.51 -6.91 5.45
N ARG A 114 -5.50 -6.68 4.61
CA ARG A 114 -5.27 -5.39 3.92
C ARG A 114 -6.33 -5.11 2.85
N LEU A 115 -6.81 -6.14 2.16
CA LEU A 115 -7.94 -6.06 1.23
C LEU A 115 -9.19 -5.50 1.90
N TYR A 116 -9.58 -6.10 3.05
CA TYR A 116 -10.73 -5.61 3.81
C TYR A 116 -10.52 -4.16 4.29
N ARG A 117 -9.30 -3.83 4.74
CA ARG A 117 -8.95 -2.48 5.18
C ARG A 117 -9.12 -1.45 4.05
N LEU A 118 -8.65 -1.77 2.84
CA LEU A 118 -8.78 -0.93 1.66
C LEU A 118 -10.26 -0.75 1.26
N LYS A 119 -11.04 -1.84 1.22
CA LYS A 119 -12.49 -1.77 0.96
C LYS A 119 -13.19 -0.86 1.97
N GLU A 120 -12.92 -1.03 3.26
CA GLU A 120 -13.51 -0.17 4.30
C GLU A 120 -13.08 1.30 4.15
N ALA A 121 -11.81 1.55 3.81
CA ALA A 121 -11.28 2.89 3.56
C ALA A 121 -11.98 3.58 2.38
N LEU A 122 -12.24 2.86 1.29
CA LEU A 122 -12.97 3.39 0.13
C LEU A 122 -14.42 3.75 0.50
N PHE A 123 -15.12 2.92 1.27
CA PHE A 123 -16.47 3.27 1.75
C PHE A 123 -16.45 4.51 2.67
N LYS A 124 -15.44 4.65 3.53
CA LYS A 124 -15.26 5.85 4.38
C LYS A 124 -15.03 7.09 3.51
N TYR A 125 -14.16 6.99 2.52
CA TYR A 125 -13.88 8.07 1.58
C TYR A 125 -15.14 8.48 0.81
N ILE A 126 -15.85 7.51 0.19
CA ILE A 126 -17.07 7.78 -0.56
C ILE A 126 -18.09 8.53 0.32
N PHE A 127 -18.32 8.05 1.54
CA PHE A 127 -19.28 8.69 2.43
C PHE A 127 -18.91 10.15 2.75
N VAL A 128 -17.66 10.40 3.18
CA VAL A 128 -17.24 11.75 3.56
C VAL A 128 -17.18 12.67 2.35
N ASN A 129 -16.62 12.21 1.22
CA ASN A 129 -16.47 13.01 0.01
C ASN A 129 -17.82 13.41 -0.62
N THR A 130 -18.84 12.56 -0.50
CA THR A 130 -20.18 12.82 -1.07
C THR A 130 -21.12 13.55 -0.12
N LYS A 131 -20.92 13.40 1.19
CA LYS A 131 -21.70 14.10 2.22
C LYS A 131 -21.24 15.55 2.39
N GLU A 132 -19.93 15.79 2.37
CA GLU A 132 -19.36 17.12 2.57
C GLU A 132 -19.34 17.93 1.26
N GLY A 133 -19.26 19.26 1.37
CA GLY A 133 -19.21 20.12 0.20
C GLY A 133 -17.87 20.01 -0.54
N LYS A 134 -17.83 20.43 -1.81
CA LYS A 134 -16.62 20.39 -2.68
C LYS A 134 -15.36 21.06 -2.12
N LYS A 135 -15.51 21.95 -1.12
CA LYS A 135 -14.40 22.64 -0.46
C LYS A 135 -13.77 21.83 0.68
N TYR A 136 -14.40 20.74 1.11
CA TYR A 136 -13.89 19.91 2.19
C TYR A 136 -12.79 19.00 1.65
N LYS A 137 -11.57 19.18 2.16
CA LYS A 137 -10.47 18.27 1.89
C LYS A 137 -10.56 17.08 2.82
N VAL A 138 -10.81 15.90 2.26
CA VAL A 138 -10.87 14.64 3.04
C VAL A 138 -9.48 14.30 3.55
N SER A 139 -9.38 13.91 4.82
CA SER A 139 -8.19 13.27 5.41
C SER A 139 -8.60 11.94 6.01
N MET A 140 -7.83 10.89 5.70
CA MET A 140 -8.02 9.51 6.17
C MET A 140 -7.67 9.33 7.65
N HIS A 141 -7.00 10.31 8.27
CA HIS A 141 -6.75 10.35 9.72
C HIS A 141 -7.83 11.16 10.47
N GLY A 142 -8.68 11.89 9.75
CA GLY A 142 -9.65 12.80 10.35
C GLY A 142 -10.80 12.10 11.09
N ASN A 143 -11.37 12.77 12.09
CA ASN A 143 -12.53 12.25 12.82
C ASN A 143 -13.74 11.97 11.89
N MET A 144 -13.87 12.68 10.77
CA MET A 144 -14.97 12.51 9.83
C MET A 144 -15.01 11.12 9.20
N VAL A 145 -13.85 10.53 8.89
CA VAL A 145 -13.76 9.17 8.32
C VAL A 145 -13.85 8.07 9.38
N SER A 146 -13.89 8.42 10.67
CA SER A 146 -14.00 7.42 11.74
C SER A 146 -15.32 6.65 11.64
N LYS A 147 -15.25 5.33 11.87
CA LYS A 147 -16.43 4.45 11.85
C LYS A 147 -17.53 4.98 12.78
N LYS A 148 -17.16 5.42 13.98
CA LYS A 148 -18.10 5.96 14.98
C LYS A 148 -18.84 7.19 14.44
N ASN A 149 -18.12 8.15 13.86
CA ASN A 149 -18.73 9.37 13.33
C ASN A 149 -19.65 9.10 12.13
N ILE A 150 -19.21 8.22 11.21
CA ILE A 150 -20.01 7.85 10.05
C ILE A 150 -21.30 7.15 10.49
N LEU A 151 -21.22 6.13 11.34
CA LEU A 151 -22.40 5.41 11.83
C LEU A 151 -23.36 6.32 12.61
N TYR A 152 -22.83 7.23 13.42
CA TYR A 152 -23.62 8.25 14.11
C TYR A 152 -24.35 9.16 13.11
N THR A 153 -23.65 9.63 12.09
CA THR A 153 -24.21 10.50 11.05
C THR A 153 -25.28 9.77 10.23
N LEU A 154 -25.03 8.53 9.82
CA LEU A 154 -25.99 7.67 9.12
C LEU A 154 -27.28 7.51 9.93
N LYS A 155 -27.17 7.25 11.24
CA LYS A 155 -28.31 7.14 12.14
C LYS A 155 -29.07 8.46 12.27
N LYS A 156 -28.38 9.56 12.58
CA LYS A 156 -29.01 10.83 12.96
C LYS A 156 -29.52 11.66 11.79
N LYS A 157 -28.80 11.70 10.67
CA LYS A 157 -29.11 12.54 9.52
C LYS A 157 -29.87 11.77 8.43
N TYR A 158 -29.61 10.48 8.29
CA TYR A 158 -30.13 9.67 7.18
C TYR A 158 -31.05 8.53 7.63
N ASN A 159 -31.34 8.42 8.94
CA ASN A 159 -32.23 7.39 9.48
C ASN A 159 -31.81 5.95 9.08
N ILE A 160 -30.50 5.70 8.93
CA ILE A 160 -29.91 4.39 8.60
C ILE A 160 -29.36 3.77 9.87
N TYR A 161 -30.00 2.70 10.34
CA TYR A 161 -29.64 1.96 11.56
C TYR A 161 -28.94 0.66 11.18
N ASN A 162 -27.65 0.73 10.86
CA ASN A 162 -26.84 -0.45 10.57
C ASN A 162 -25.51 -0.37 11.33
N GLY A 163 -25.15 -1.42 12.07
CA GLY A 163 -23.89 -1.48 12.81
C GLY A 163 -22.67 -1.78 11.93
N ASN A 164 -22.91 -2.32 10.72
CA ASN A 164 -21.87 -2.55 9.73
C ASN A 164 -21.70 -1.31 8.84
N LEU A 165 -20.48 -0.75 8.86
CA LEU A 165 -20.15 0.48 8.14
C LEU A 165 -20.39 0.38 6.63
N ILE A 166 -19.88 -0.69 6.01
CA ILE A 166 -19.96 -0.91 4.56
C ILE A 166 -21.43 -1.02 4.13
N HIS A 167 -22.24 -1.78 4.87
CA HIS A 167 -23.67 -1.92 4.59
C HIS A 167 -24.43 -0.61 4.80
N GLY A 168 -24.14 0.12 5.88
CA GLY A 168 -24.75 1.41 6.16
C GLY A 168 -24.44 2.45 5.09
N VAL A 169 -23.17 2.54 4.66
CA VAL A 169 -22.76 3.45 3.58
C VAL A 169 -23.35 3.00 2.23
N THR A 170 -23.44 1.70 1.94
CA THR A 170 -24.10 1.20 0.74
C THR A 170 -25.57 1.60 0.70
N GLN A 171 -26.30 1.49 1.82
CA GLN A 171 -27.68 1.97 1.91
C GLN A 171 -27.78 3.47 1.71
N TYR A 172 -26.82 4.24 2.24
CA TYR A 172 -26.74 5.68 2.02
C TYR A 172 -26.56 6.02 0.54
N ILE A 173 -25.62 5.39 -0.14
CA ILE A 173 -25.36 5.59 -1.58
C ILE A 173 -26.62 5.29 -2.38
N LYS A 174 -27.27 4.15 -2.12
CA LYS A 174 -28.49 3.72 -2.84
C LYS A 174 -29.69 4.66 -2.61
N ARG A 175 -29.86 5.21 -1.41
CA ARG A 175 -31.04 6.02 -1.03
C ARG A 175 -30.88 7.51 -1.26
N TYR A 176 -29.67 8.05 -1.10
CA TYR A 176 -29.45 9.51 -0.99
C TYR A 176 -28.49 10.09 -2.02
N LEU A 177 -27.70 9.27 -2.71
CA LEU A 177 -26.86 9.75 -3.80
C LEU A 177 -27.56 9.58 -5.14
N LYS A 178 -27.27 10.49 -6.07
CA LYS A 178 -27.72 10.37 -7.46
C LYS A 178 -27.06 9.13 -8.06
N GLN A 179 -27.87 8.21 -8.56
CA GLN A 179 -27.36 7.04 -9.26
C GLN A 179 -26.68 7.50 -10.55
N THR A 180 -25.41 7.13 -10.68
CA THR A 180 -24.61 7.40 -11.86
C THR A 180 -23.97 6.09 -12.27
N LYS A 181 -23.85 5.83 -13.57
CA LYS A 181 -23.16 4.64 -14.10
C LYS A 181 -21.78 4.44 -13.49
N ARG A 182 -21.12 5.53 -13.12
CA ARG A 182 -19.81 5.53 -12.45
C ARG A 182 -19.89 4.95 -11.04
N MET A 183 -20.78 5.48 -10.20
CA MET A 183 -20.98 4.98 -8.83
C MET A 183 -21.54 3.55 -8.82
N ASP A 184 -22.41 3.20 -9.78
CA ASP A 184 -22.92 1.84 -9.92
C ASP A 184 -21.77 0.84 -10.14
N LYS A 185 -20.85 1.16 -11.07
CA LYS A 185 -19.65 0.34 -11.31
C LYS A 185 -18.73 0.26 -10.09
N VAL A 186 -18.56 1.34 -9.33
CA VAL A 186 -17.80 1.31 -8.06
C VAL A 186 -18.45 0.30 -7.09
N LEU A 187 -19.77 0.33 -6.95
CA LEU A 187 -20.47 -0.61 -6.08
C LEU A 187 -20.45 -2.04 -6.61
N GLU A 188 -20.51 -2.26 -7.92
CA GLU A 188 -20.37 -3.57 -8.55
C GLU A 188 -19.01 -4.20 -8.24
N ILE A 189 -17.93 -3.41 -8.26
CA ILE A 189 -16.60 -3.87 -7.87
C ILE A 189 -16.54 -4.13 -6.36
N LEU A 190 -16.89 -3.13 -5.54
CA LEU A 190 -16.68 -3.19 -4.09
C LEU A 190 -17.63 -4.14 -3.35
N ASN A 191 -18.82 -4.38 -3.89
CA ASN A 191 -19.80 -5.33 -3.34
C ASN A 191 -20.02 -6.54 -4.25
N GLY A 192 -19.15 -6.75 -5.24
CA GLY A 192 -19.22 -7.89 -6.15
C GLY A 192 -19.08 -9.21 -5.40
N GLU A 193 -19.75 -10.25 -5.90
CA GLU A 193 -19.81 -11.56 -5.25
C GLU A 193 -18.41 -12.16 -5.01
N ARG A 194 -17.52 -12.07 -6.01
CA ARG A 194 -16.14 -12.53 -5.89
C ARG A 194 -15.42 -11.85 -4.71
N LEU A 195 -15.60 -10.53 -4.54
CA LEU A 195 -14.94 -9.78 -3.46
C LEU A 195 -15.57 -10.10 -2.11
N GLU A 196 -16.90 -10.22 -2.04
CA GLU A 196 -17.59 -10.67 -0.81
C GLU A 196 -17.15 -12.07 -0.38
N ASN A 197 -16.92 -12.98 -1.33
CA ASN A 197 -16.40 -14.31 -1.02
C ASN A 197 -14.97 -14.28 -0.48
N LEU A 198 -14.11 -13.37 -0.95
CA LEU A 198 -12.80 -13.13 -0.32
C LEU A 198 -12.94 -12.56 1.11
N ILE A 199 -13.91 -11.68 1.36
CA ILE A 199 -14.18 -11.18 2.71
C ILE A 199 -14.71 -12.29 3.64
N ARG A 200 -15.48 -13.25 3.11
CA ARG A 200 -15.89 -14.45 3.87
C ARG A 200 -14.68 -15.31 4.23
N LEU A 201 -13.82 -15.61 3.27
CA LEU A 201 -12.56 -16.33 3.49
C LEU A 201 -11.70 -15.62 4.56
N ARG A 202 -11.60 -14.29 4.49
CA ARG A 202 -10.93 -13.47 5.51
C ARG A 202 -11.55 -13.69 6.89
N ASN A 203 -12.87 -13.71 7.01
CA ASN A 203 -13.55 -13.86 8.29
C ASN A 203 -13.31 -15.25 8.91
N GLU A 204 -13.16 -16.29 8.10
CA GLU A 204 -12.83 -17.65 8.53
C GLU A 204 -11.36 -17.82 8.94
N SER A 205 -10.48 -16.87 8.57
CA SER A 205 -9.04 -16.92 8.84
C SER A 205 -8.62 -16.20 10.14
N PRO A 206 -7.37 -16.39 10.63
CA PRO A 206 -6.84 -15.74 11.84
C PRO A 206 -6.86 -14.21 11.83
N VAL A 207 -6.70 -13.55 10.67
CA VAL A 207 -6.80 -12.08 10.59
C VAL A 207 -8.25 -11.59 10.79
N GLY A 208 -9.22 -12.50 10.73
CA GLY A 208 -10.64 -12.29 10.94
C GLY A 208 -11.12 -12.70 12.31
N HIS A 209 -11.98 -13.72 12.32
CA HIS A 209 -12.60 -14.25 13.54
C HIS A 209 -12.47 -15.78 13.65
N GLY A 210 -11.87 -16.43 12.63
CA GLY A 210 -11.67 -17.86 12.60
C GLY A 210 -10.20 -18.25 12.66
N PHE A 211 -9.90 -19.48 12.26
CA PHE A 211 -8.56 -20.08 12.33
C PHE A 211 -8.17 -20.85 11.06
N ARG A 212 -8.94 -20.70 9.97
CA ARG A 212 -8.68 -21.36 8.69
C ARG A 212 -7.43 -20.77 8.03
N GLY A 213 -6.50 -21.64 7.61
CA GLY A 213 -5.39 -21.23 6.75
C GLY A 213 -5.88 -20.77 5.38
N VAL A 214 -5.05 -20.01 4.65
CA VAL A 214 -5.38 -19.51 3.32
C VAL A 214 -4.22 -19.76 2.38
N SER A 215 -4.50 -20.46 1.29
CA SER A 215 -3.57 -20.73 0.20
C SER A 215 -3.80 -19.81 -0.99
N LYS A 216 -2.88 -19.83 -1.96
CA LYS A 216 -3.05 -19.14 -3.24
C LYS A 216 -4.25 -19.70 -4.00
N GLU A 217 -4.42 -21.01 -3.97
CA GLU A 217 -5.47 -21.76 -4.68
C GLU A 217 -6.86 -21.39 -4.16
N ASP A 218 -7.01 -21.14 -2.85
CA ASP A 218 -8.26 -20.64 -2.26
C ASP A 218 -8.67 -19.28 -2.88
N ILE A 219 -7.69 -18.38 -3.09
CA ILE A 219 -7.92 -17.07 -3.71
C ILE A 219 -8.24 -17.24 -5.19
N GLU A 220 -7.48 -18.09 -5.89
CA GLU A 220 -7.66 -18.33 -7.33
C GLU A 220 -9.01 -18.96 -7.67
N ALA A 221 -9.52 -19.85 -6.83
CA ALA A 221 -10.85 -20.41 -7.00
C ALA A 221 -11.98 -19.37 -6.89
N ILE A 222 -11.77 -18.28 -6.13
CA ILE A 222 -12.78 -17.24 -5.90
C ILE A 222 -12.63 -16.08 -6.89
N TYR A 223 -11.39 -15.64 -7.12
CA TYR A 223 -11.07 -14.39 -7.80
C TYR A 223 -10.05 -14.57 -8.91
N GLY A 224 -9.65 -15.78 -9.30
CA GLY A 224 -8.55 -15.92 -10.27
C GLY A 224 -7.25 -15.34 -9.71
N SER A 225 -6.40 -14.77 -10.56
CA SER A 225 -5.10 -14.29 -10.07
C SER A 225 -5.26 -13.27 -8.92
N PRO A 226 -4.52 -13.39 -7.80
CA PRO A 226 -4.59 -12.41 -6.72
C PRO A 226 -4.35 -10.96 -7.17
N MET A 227 -3.57 -10.77 -8.24
CA MET A 227 -3.34 -9.45 -8.85
C MET A 227 -4.57 -8.87 -9.56
N GLU A 228 -5.53 -9.69 -10.02
CA GLU A 228 -6.81 -9.18 -10.56
C GLU A 228 -7.57 -8.39 -9.50
N VAL A 229 -7.53 -8.83 -8.23
CA VAL A 229 -8.14 -8.11 -7.11
C VAL A 229 -7.56 -6.69 -7.01
N VAL A 230 -6.24 -6.56 -7.17
CA VAL A 230 -5.56 -5.26 -7.13
C VAL A 230 -6.01 -4.37 -8.28
N HIS A 231 -6.10 -4.92 -9.50
CA HIS A 231 -6.55 -4.17 -10.68
C HIS A 231 -7.99 -3.66 -10.52
N ASP A 232 -8.90 -4.48 -10.00
CA ASP A 232 -10.29 -4.07 -9.77
C ASP A 232 -10.38 -2.97 -8.69
N LEU A 233 -9.57 -3.03 -7.63
CA LEU A 233 -9.52 -1.98 -6.62
C LEU A 233 -8.93 -0.67 -7.14
N ILE A 234 -7.86 -0.73 -7.95
CA ILE A 234 -7.35 0.45 -8.66
C ILE A 234 -8.45 1.02 -9.55
N LYS A 235 -9.20 0.17 -10.24
CA LYS A 235 -10.31 0.62 -11.08
C LYS A 235 -11.40 1.33 -10.28
N ALA A 236 -11.73 0.83 -9.10
CA ALA A 236 -12.66 1.50 -8.20
C ALA A 236 -12.13 2.88 -7.77
N CYS A 237 -10.84 3.01 -7.46
CA CYS A 237 -10.21 4.30 -7.15
C CYS A 237 -10.26 5.28 -8.34
N GLU A 238 -9.92 4.83 -9.55
CA GLU A 238 -10.03 5.64 -10.77
C GLU A 238 -11.47 6.11 -10.99
N LEU A 239 -12.46 5.23 -10.78
CA LEU A 239 -13.88 5.56 -10.83
C LEU A 239 -14.34 6.45 -9.65
N LEU A 240 -13.46 6.83 -8.74
CA LEU A 240 -13.70 7.82 -7.69
C LEU A 240 -12.89 9.11 -7.88
N ASP A 241 -12.22 9.27 -9.03
CA ASP A 241 -11.31 10.38 -9.34
C ASP A 241 -10.10 10.44 -8.39
N LEU A 242 -9.64 9.28 -7.91
CA LEU A 242 -8.45 9.17 -7.08
C LEU A 242 -7.24 8.79 -7.94
N GLY A 243 -6.20 9.63 -7.92
CA GLY A 243 -4.91 9.35 -8.55
C GLY A 243 -4.10 8.33 -7.74
N ILE A 244 -4.09 7.07 -8.15
CA ILE A 244 -3.34 6.01 -7.47
C ILE A 244 -1.95 5.85 -8.09
N ASN A 245 -0.90 5.91 -7.26
CA ASN A 245 0.46 5.59 -7.65
C ASN A 245 0.81 4.14 -7.23
N THR A 246 1.12 3.30 -8.21
CA THR A 246 1.40 1.86 -8.00
C THR A 246 2.81 1.44 -8.40
N LYS A 247 3.71 2.41 -8.58
CA LYS A 247 5.10 2.19 -8.99
C LYS A 247 6.10 2.86 -8.05
N LYS A 248 5.68 3.21 -6.84
CA LYS A 248 6.52 3.98 -5.91
C LYS A 248 7.78 3.18 -5.58
N TYR A 249 7.61 1.93 -5.16
CA TYR A 249 8.74 1.10 -4.74
C TYR A 249 9.55 0.56 -5.92
N GLU A 250 8.95 0.41 -7.10
CA GLU A 250 9.69 0.06 -8.33
C GLU A 250 10.73 1.14 -8.66
N HIS A 251 10.32 2.42 -8.74
CA HIS A 251 11.25 3.51 -9.01
C HIS A 251 12.30 3.71 -7.91
N ILE A 252 11.95 3.47 -6.65
CA ILE A 252 12.92 3.57 -5.54
C ILE A 252 13.90 2.40 -5.57
N ASN A 253 13.47 1.20 -5.94
CA ASN A 253 14.36 0.06 -6.14
C ASN A 253 15.37 0.31 -7.26
N ASP A 254 14.96 0.95 -8.36
CA ASP A 254 15.90 1.33 -9.43
C ASP A 254 17.04 2.22 -8.91
N ILE A 255 16.71 3.17 -8.02
CA ILE A 255 17.71 4.03 -7.36
C ILE A 255 18.58 3.25 -6.39
N ILE A 256 17.99 2.34 -5.60
CA ILE A 256 18.75 1.47 -4.69
C ILE A 256 19.77 0.64 -5.49
N ILE A 257 19.36 0.08 -6.62
CA ILE A 257 20.23 -0.71 -7.51
C ILE A 257 21.35 0.16 -8.08
N GLU A 258 21.05 1.39 -8.51
CA GLU A 258 22.08 2.34 -8.94
C GLU A 258 23.10 2.63 -7.83
N LEU A 259 22.63 2.88 -6.60
CA LEU A 259 23.49 3.13 -5.46
C LEU A 259 24.32 1.90 -5.07
N LEU A 260 23.74 0.71 -5.17
CA LEU A 260 24.39 -0.58 -4.89
C LEU A 260 25.63 -0.78 -5.77
N SER A 261 25.57 -0.38 -7.05
CA SER A 261 26.67 -0.57 -8.02
C SER A 261 28.00 0.04 -7.57
N LYS A 262 27.98 1.03 -6.67
CA LYS A 262 29.19 1.67 -6.11
C LYS A 262 29.94 0.80 -5.09
N TYR A 263 29.27 -0.23 -4.56
CA TYR A 263 29.78 -1.14 -3.54
C TYR A 263 30.09 -2.52 -4.11
N VAL A 264 29.64 -2.83 -5.32
CA VAL A 264 29.94 -4.10 -5.98
C VAL A 264 31.40 -4.10 -6.42
N GLU A 265 32.10 -5.21 -6.14
CA GLU A 265 33.48 -5.39 -6.55
C GLU A 265 33.61 -5.34 -8.08
N TYR A 266 34.24 -4.29 -8.62
CA TYR A 266 34.59 -4.21 -10.04
C TYR A 266 35.75 -5.18 -10.30
N ARG A 267 35.54 -6.14 -11.20
CA ARG A 267 36.66 -6.73 -11.93
C ARG A 267 36.82 -5.94 -13.22
N GLY A 268 38.03 -5.47 -13.49
CA GLY A 268 38.47 -5.29 -14.87
C GLY A 268 38.38 -6.64 -15.58
N ASP A 269 38.16 -6.61 -16.89
CA ASP A 269 38.23 -7.77 -17.77
C ASP A 269 39.66 -8.38 -17.83
N ASP A 270 40.28 -8.71 -16.69
CA ASP A 270 41.68 -9.15 -16.57
C ASP A 270 41.82 -10.53 -15.90
N GLU A 271 40.88 -11.45 -16.13
CA GLU A 271 41.12 -12.88 -15.87
C GLU A 271 40.54 -13.75 -16.99
N PHE A 272 40.88 -13.42 -18.24
CA PHE A 272 40.92 -14.36 -19.36
C PHE A 272 42.09 -13.99 -20.28
N GLU A 273 43.33 -14.19 -19.80
CA GLU A 273 44.47 -14.55 -20.66
C GLU A 273 44.83 -16.02 -20.43
#